data_AF-A0A7S0PHS3-F1
#
_entry.id   AF-A0A7S0PHS3-F1
#
_cell.length_a   1.000
_cell.length_b   1.000
_cell.length_c   1.000
_cell.angle_alpha   90.00
_cell.angle_beta   90.00
_cell.angle_gamma   90.00
#
_symmetry.space_group_name_H-M   'P 1'
#
loop_
_entity.id
_entity.type
_entity.pdbx_description
1 polymer ?
#
loop_
_entity_poly.entity_id
_entity_poly.type
_entity_poly.pdbx_seq_one_letter_code
_entity_poly.pdbx_strand_id
1 'polypeptide(L)'
;MGTIRCGGYIFQAFFVTIATILGTGILGLPVKLAKAGLIPFAVVFGVGLIMQISVVWLMTDLLQRTKVRLMAQARARQLASRDEEQPARPAATSIPSTPMSEREDGPLGVAARDAPDGLAVAIVGDAEQPETEVAAAVERASVPDLHALGKLYLDPGSRLVFDASVMLHFVSILVSYGLAGAQSWSKLTGVSSEILISVVIVGYGTIVVVAGEAIKPAIATLTVVKCVVLLVIIGVMGAVAGSVGIVPTDDWSAGLEPFLLGTVALGGVVNIMPVLFTSVPFERGPIRNFRWAVTAGVVVCWVLNILWSAFILGIVPQTREDALHDTAHPELAELGVSLEQAQEEGEISTVPAVAVIEKLQPELTWVSSSVTAFILLSVSVSFTTMGTGLKHVLHGVSRDILAAQESDDAALAAGRQPRPRGCMACAPPCLQTRARSCAGCLRGALPFLWTERGTLVRLCLFWFGLVLLIAQVNPQGFLIVLEVFTSFALNLEAGLLVAVMFYYAAIRRGRGHRHGATSSTEGASLRGFCSDLAVDLCWGWGTEDPMAARDKALEDGAAGHSVSVRHRQTKALLGSAEDVAAGRGSEVAADAAGNRLTGLGGGVDA
;
A
#
# COMPACT_ATOMS: atom_id res chain seq x y z
N MET A 1 9.47 -28.98 7.58
CA MET A 1 9.74 -27.58 7.17
C MET A 1 8.48 -26.76 6.83
N GLY A 2 7.28 -27.35 6.74
CA GLY A 2 6.03 -26.61 6.41
C GLY A 2 5.46 -25.71 7.52
N THR A 3 5.69 -26.03 8.79
CA THR A 3 5.05 -25.34 9.93
C THR A 3 5.68 -24.00 10.30
N ILE A 4 6.95 -23.75 9.95
CA ILE A 4 7.63 -22.47 10.22
C ILE A 4 7.17 -21.35 9.26
N ARG A 5 6.56 -21.71 8.12
CA ARG A 5 5.99 -20.72 7.18
C ARG A 5 4.71 -20.04 7.69
N CYS A 6 3.99 -20.63 8.65
CA CYS A 6 2.66 -20.15 9.05
C CYS A 6 2.64 -18.81 9.83
N GLY A 7 3.79 -18.34 10.35
CA GLY A 7 3.87 -17.06 11.08
C GLY A 7 4.73 -15.97 10.43
N GLY A 8 5.63 -16.35 9.51
CA GLY A 8 6.65 -15.42 8.99
C GLY A 8 6.06 -14.19 8.28
N TYR A 9 4.95 -14.34 7.57
CA TYR A 9 4.31 -13.23 6.86
C TYR A 9 3.68 -12.19 7.79
N ILE A 10 3.27 -12.57 9.00
CA ILE A 10 2.68 -11.65 10.00
C ILE A 10 3.78 -10.72 10.51
N PHE A 11 4.89 -11.30 10.95
CA PHE A 11 6.07 -10.55 11.38
C PHE A 11 6.62 -9.68 10.26
N GLN A 12 6.73 -10.22 9.05
CA GLN A 12 7.16 -9.46 7.88
C GLN A 12 6.21 -8.28 7.59
N ALA A 13 4.90 -8.49 7.60
CA ALA A 13 3.93 -7.42 7.34
C ALA A 13 3.99 -6.33 8.40
N PHE A 14 4.09 -6.70 9.68
CA PHE A 14 4.22 -5.75 10.79
C PHE A 14 5.49 -4.90 10.66
N PHE A 15 6.66 -5.55 10.56
CA PHE A 15 7.92 -4.81 10.48
C PHE A 15 8.03 -4.02 9.17
N VAL A 16 7.68 -4.58 8.01
CA VAL A 16 7.73 -3.82 6.76
C VAL A 16 6.77 -2.63 6.78
N THR A 17 5.60 -2.73 7.43
CA THR A 17 4.73 -1.57 7.66
C THR A 17 5.46 -0.48 8.45
N ILE A 18 6.13 -0.86 9.54
CA ILE A 18 6.94 0.08 10.33
C ILE A 18 8.09 0.66 9.49
N ALA A 19 8.74 -0.14 8.64
CA ALA A 19 9.79 0.35 7.75
C ALA A 19 9.28 1.39 6.76
N THR A 20 8.10 1.15 6.17
CA THR A 20 7.47 2.06 5.21
C THR A 20 7.08 3.39 5.84
N ILE A 21 6.54 3.35 7.06
CA ILE A 21 6.01 4.55 7.74
C ILE A 21 7.13 5.34 8.44
N LEU A 22 8.02 4.68 9.20
CA LEU A 22 9.11 5.33 9.94
C LEU A 22 10.30 5.65 9.03
N GLY A 23 10.06 6.52 8.05
CA GLY A 23 11.06 7.04 7.13
C GLY A 23 11.52 8.44 7.51
N THR A 24 11.42 9.35 6.56
CA THR A 24 11.77 10.77 6.70
C THR A 24 10.67 11.58 7.38
N GLY A 25 9.44 11.06 7.42
CA GLY A 25 8.29 11.71 8.06
C GLY A 25 8.52 12.01 9.54
N ILE A 26 9.07 11.04 10.31
CA ILE A 26 9.37 11.24 11.74
C ILE A 26 10.39 12.37 11.97
N LEU A 27 11.34 12.55 11.05
CA LEU A 27 12.39 13.56 11.17
C LEU A 27 11.89 14.97 10.80
N GLY A 28 10.96 15.07 9.87
CA GLY A 28 10.35 16.34 9.47
C GLY A 28 9.22 16.79 10.38
N LEU A 29 8.53 15.87 11.05
CA LEU A 29 7.32 16.16 11.82
C LEU A 29 7.50 17.29 12.87
N PRO A 30 8.49 17.23 13.78
CA PRO A 30 8.60 18.23 14.86
C PRO A 30 8.78 19.65 14.36
N VAL A 31 9.39 19.83 13.18
CA VAL A 31 9.58 21.14 12.55
C VAL A 31 8.23 21.84 12.32
N LYS A 32 7.20 21.10 11.89
CA LYS A 32 5.84 21.62 11.69
C LYS A 32 5.04 21.85 12.96
N LEU A 33 5.59 21.46 14.12
CA LEU A 33 4.98 21.72 15.41
C LEU A 33 5.48 23.04 16.03
N ALA A 34 6.38 23.77 15.35
CA ALA A 34 6.90 25.05 15.83
C ALA A 34 5.76 26.00 16.23
N LYS A 35 4.67 26.05 15.45
CA LYS A 35 3.52 26.91 15.75
C LYS A 35 2.42 26.19 16.51
N ALA A 36 2.07 24.96 16.12
CA ALA A 36 0.91 24.27 16.65
C ALA A 36 1.09 23.70 18.07
N GLY A 37 2.30 23.31 18.44
CA GLY A 37 2.54 22.52 19.65
C GLY A 37 2.14 21.05 19.52
N LEU A 38 2.14 20.36 20.66
CA LEU A 38 1.98 18.90 20.73
C LEU A 38 0.52 18.46 20.79
N ILE A 39 -0.32 19.15 21.56
CA ILE A 39 -1.71 18.70 21.81
C ILE A 39 -2.55 18.84 20.53
N PRO A 40 -2.57 19.99 19.82
CA PRO A 40 -3.33 20.12 18.57
C PRO A 40 -2.85 19.11 17.53
N PHE A 41 -1.53 18.92 17.42
CA PHE A 41 -0.93 17.90 16.56
C PHE A 41 -1.43 16.50 16.91
N ALA A 42 -1.39 16.08 18.18
CA ALA A 42 -1.78 14.74 18.59
C ALA A 42 -3.25 14.42 18.25
N VAL A 43 -4.15 15.41 18.41
CA VAL A 43 -5.57 15.27 18.04
C VAL A 43 -5.73 15.10 16.53
N VAL A 44 -5.13 15.99 15.74
CA VAL A 44 -5.21 15.95 14.27
C VAL A 44 -4.56 14.69 13.71
N PHE A 45 -3.42 14.30 14.25
CA PHE A 45 -2.70 13.08 13.90
C PHE A 45 -3.49 11.81 14.30
N GLY A 46 -4.25 11.87 15.41
CA GLY A 46 -5.19 10.81 15.82
C GLY A 46 -6.35 10.62 14.83
N VAL A 47 -6.89 11.70 14.26
CA VAL A 47 -7.86 11.58 13.14
C VAL A 47 -7.20 10.91 11.93
N GLY A 48 -5.95 11.30 11.63
CA GLY A 48 -5.13 10.66 10.60
C GLY A 48 -4.98 9.15 10.83
N LEU A 49 -4.75 8.71 12.07
CA LEU A 49 -4.68 7.29 12.42
C LEU A 49 -5.97 6.54 12.06
N ILE A 50 -7.14 7.06 12.43
CA ILE A 50 -8.43 6.43 12.12
C ILE A 50 -8.63 6.30 10.60
N MET A 51 -8.27 7.34 9.85
CA MET A 51 -8.32 7.33 8.39
C MET A 51 -7.37 6.26 7.82
N GLN A 52 -6.12 6.21 8.26
CA GLN A 52 -5.13 5.23 7.77
C GLN A 52 -5.55 3.78 8.07
N ILE A 53 -6.08 3.51 9.27
CA ILE A 53 -6.63 2.18 9.61
C ILE A 53 -7.78 1.84 8.65
N SER A 54 -8.69 2.77 8.40
CA SER A 54 -9.80 2.55 7.46
C SER A 54 -9.31 2.19 6.06
N VAL A 55 -8.30 2.91 5.54
CA VAL A 55 -7.73 2.63 4.22
C VAL A 55 -7.03 1.27 4.19
N VAL A 56 -6.29 0.87 5.23
CA VAL A 56 -5.67 -0.48 5.33
C VAL A 56 -6.73 -1.58 5.20
N TRP A 57 -7.87 -1.41 5.84
CA TRP A 57 -8.96 -2.39 5.79
C TRP A 57 -9.61 -2.45 4.41
N LEU A 58 -9.92 -1.29 3.81
CA LEU A 58 -10.45 -1.20 2.45
C LEU A 58 -9.48 -1.80 1.43
N MET A 59 -8.20 -1.48 1.54
CA MET A 59 -7.15 -1.97 0.65
C MET A 59 -7.01 -3.49 0.75
N THR A 60 -7.08 -4.07 1.94
CA THR A 60 -6.99 -5.54 2.06
C THR A 60 -8.19 -6.24 1.42
N ASP A 61 -9.40 -5.71 1.56
CA ASP A 61 -10.57 -6.26 0.89
C ASP A 61 -10.49 -6.11 -0.65
N LEU A 62 -9.97 -4.97 -1.12
CA LEU A 62 -9.68 -4.78 -2.55
C LEU A 62 -8.68 -5.81 -3.06
N LEU A 63 -7.56 -6.02 -2.37
CA LEU A 63 -6.53 -6.99 -2.74
C LEU A 63 -7.11 -8.41 -2.84
N GLN A 64 -7.95 -8.81 -1.90
CA GLN A 64 -8.66 -10.10 -1.96
C GLN A 64 -9.52 -10.22 -3.22
N ARG A 65 -10.37 -9.22 -3.49
CA ARG A 65 -11.26 -9.24 -4.66
C ARG A 65 -10.48 -9.22 -5.98
N THR A 66 -9.37 -8.47 -6.03
CA THR A 66 -8.47 -8.42 -7.18
C THR A 66 -7.87 -9.79 -7.46
N LYS A 67 -7.33 -10.46 -6.44
CA LYS A 67 -6.72 -11.79 -6.58
C LYS A 67 -7.72 -12.80 -7.15
N VAL A 68 -8.96 -12.84 -6.64
CA VAL A 68 -10.03 -13.71 -7.17
C VAL A 68 -10.32 -13.42 -8.64
N ARG A 69 -10.43 -12.15 -9.04
CA ARG A 69 -10.70 -11.77 -10.43
C ARG A 69 -9.56 -12.13 -11.36
N LEU A 70 -8.32 -11.89 -10.95
CA LEU A 70 -7.14 -12.24 -11.75
C LEU A 70 -7.02 -13.76 -11.92
N MET A 71 -7.27 -14.55 -10.87
CA MET A 71 -7.33 -16.01 -10.96
C MET A 71 -8.40 -16.48 -11.94
N ALA A 72 -9.60 -15.89 -11.90
CA ALA A 72 -10.68 -16.22 -12.83
C ALA A 72 -10.32 -15.89 -14.29
N GLN A 73 -9.72 -14.73 -14.53
CA GLN A 73 -9.25 -14.32 -15.86
C GLN A 73 -8.14 -15.23 -16.39
N ALA A 74 -7.17 -15.60 -15.55
CA ALA A 74 -6.09 -16.51 -15.92
C ALA A 74 -6.63 -17.90 -16.31
N ARG A 75 -7.57 -18.45 -15.51
CA ARG A 75 -8.24 -19.73 -15.84
C ARG A 75 -9.02 -19.66 -17.15
N ALA A 76 -9.77 -18.57 -17.37
CA ALA A 76 -10.53 -18.39 -18.61
C ALA A 76 -9.63 -18.34 -19.86
N ARG A 77 -8.48 -17.66 -19.77
CA ARG A 77 -7.49 -17.61 -20.86
C ARG A 77 -6.88 -18.99 -21.15
N GLN A 78 -6.59 -19.76 -20.10
CA GLN A 78 -6.06 -21.12 -20.25
C GLN A 78 -7.06 -22.08 -20.91
N LEU A 79 -8.35 -21.96 -20.58
CA LEU A 79 -9.40 -22.73 -21.24
C LEU A 79 -9.50 -22.35 -22.73
N ALA A 80 -9.50 -21.05 -23.04
CA ALA A 80 -9.53 -20.57 -24.42
C ALA A 80 -8.33 -21.07 -25.26
N SER A 81 -7.13 -21.08 -24.69
CA SER A 81 -5.95 -21.62 -25.40
C SER A 81 -6.02 -23.13 -25.64
N ARG A 82 -6.66 -23.88 -24.75
CA ARG A 82 -6.85 -25.34 -24.94
C ARG A 82 -7.82 -25.65 -26.07
N ASP A 83 -8.88 -24.86 -26.21
CA ASP A 83 -9.88 -25.05 -27.27
C ASP A 83 -9.31 -24.73 -28.66
N GLU A 84 -8.36 -23.79 -28.78
CA GLU A 84 -7.67 -23.48 -30.04
C GLU A 84 -6.62 -24.54 -30.43
N GLU A 85 -5.91 -25.11 -29.45
CA GLU A 85 -4.82 -26.04 -29.71
C GLU A 85 -5.31 -27.47 -30.03
N GLN A 86 -6.56 -27.82 -29.71
CA GLN A 86 -7.16 -29.09 -30.11
C GLN A 86 -7.56 -29.02 -31.59
N PRO A 87 -6.69 -29.40 -32.54
CA PRO A 87 -7.01 -29.27 -33.96
C PRO A 87 -8.16 -30.23 -34.20
N ALA A 88 -9.19 -29.79 -34.92
CA ALA A 88 -10.30 -30.63 -35.34
C ALA A 88 -9.76 -32.00 -35.73
N ARG A 89 -9.85 -32.98 -34.81
CA ARG A 89 -9.38 -34.34 -35.08
C ARG A 89 -10.14 -34.71 -36.34
N PRO A 90 -9.45 -35.03 -37.45
CA PRO A 90 -10.13 -35.36 -38.69
C PRO A 90 -11.16 -36.42 -38.32
N ALA A 91 -12.44 -36.09 -38.56
CA ALA A 91 -13.58 -36.91 -38.17
C ALA A 91 -13.21 -38.35 -38.47
N ALA A 92 -13.10 -39.17 -37.42
CA ALA A 92 -12.60 -40.52 -37.53
C ALA A 92 -13.35 -41.20 -38.67
N THR A 93 -12.61 -41.54 -39.72
CA THR A 93 -13.13 -42.31 -40.85
C THR A 93 -13.84 -43.51 -40.25
N SER A 94 -15.16 -43.56 -40.42
CA SER A 94 -16.02 -44.62 -39.92
C SER A 94 -15.43 -45.97 -40.32
N ILE A 95 -14.86 -46.69 -39.34
CA ILE A 95 -14.42 -48.07 -39.55
C ILE A 95 -15.68 -48.89 -39.86
N PRO A 96 -15.72 -49.65 -40.97
CA PRO A 96 -16.85 -50.51 -41.29
C PRO A 96 -17.07 -51.52 -40.17
N SER A 97 -18.29 -51.54 -39.64
CA SER A 97 -18.80 -52.56 -38.72
C SER A 97 -18.53 -53.96 -39.27
N THR A 98 -17.61 -54.68 -38.62
CA THR A 98 -17.39 -56.11 -38.85
C THR A 98 -18.56 -56.86 -38.21
N PRO A 99 -19.20 -57.81 -38.92
CA PRO A 99 -20.36 -58.52 -38.39
C PRO A 99 -19.96 -59.47 -37.26
N MET A 100 -20.84 -59.55 -36.27
CA MET A 100 -20.84 -60.56 -35.22
C MET A 100 -20.74 -61.96 -35.84
N SER A 101 -19.69 -62.71 -35.46
CA SER A 101 -19.68 -64.16 -35.56
C SER A 101 -19.72 -64.71 -34.14
N GLU A 102 -20.83 -65.36 -33.83
CA GLU A 102 -20.98 -66.31 -32.74
C GLU A 102 -19.88 -67.39 -32.81
N ARG A 103 -19.28 -67.76 -31.67
CA ARG A 103 -19.10 -69.18 -31.30
C ARG A 103 -18.43 -69.41 -29.94
N GLU A 104 -19.18 -70.17 -29.15
CA GLU A 104 -18.80 -71.32 -28.33
C GLU A 104 -17.97 -71.15 -27.04
N ASP A 105 -18.71 -71.37 -25.96
CA ASP A 105 -18.25 -71.89 -24.66
C ASP A 105 -17.41 -73.17 -24.78
N GLY A 106 -16.38 -73.28 -23.94
CA GLY A 106 -15.65 -74.52 -23.71
C GLY A 106 -14.56 -74.38 -22.63
N PRO A 107 -14.60 -75.15 -21.52
CA PRO A 107 -13.68 -75.02 -20.38
C PRO A 107 -12.45 -75.95 -20.47
N LEU A 108 -11.58 -75.85 -19.46
CA LEU A 108 -10.25 -76.47 -19.22
C LEU A 108 -9.10 -75.63 -19.79
N GLY A 109 -8.09 -75.19 -19.04
CA GLY A 109 -7.45 -75.80 -17.88
C GLY A 109 -6.05 -76.29 -18.29
N VAL A 110 -5.04 -75.96 -17.49
CA VAL A 110 -3.65 -76.49 -17.45
C VAL A 110 -2.52 -75.63 -18.06
N ALA A 111 -1.78 -75.02 -17.13
CA ALA A 111 -0.32 -74.93 -16.97
C ALA A 111 0.61 -74.41 -18.09
N ALA A 112 1.28 -73.31 -17.74
CA ALA A 112 2.73 -73.08 -17.72
C ALA A 112 3.60 -73.67 -18.85
N ARG A 113 4.25 -72.78 -19.62
CA ARG A 113 5.73 -72.75 -19.74
C ARG A 113 6.23 -71.54 -20.53
N ASP A 114 7.47 -71.21 -20.21
CA ASP A 114 8.30 -70.08 -20.62
C ASP A 114 8.45 -69.89 -22.13
N ALA A 115 8.40 -68.63 -22.59
CA ALA A 115 9.19 -68.14 -23.71
C ALA A 115 9.35 -66.61 -23.63
N PRO A 116 10.59 -66.08 -23.73
CA PRO A 116 10.85 -64.66 -23.86
C PRO A 116 10.74 -64.25 -25.34
N ASP A 117 10.19 -63.06 -25.61
CA ASP A 117 10.71 -62.10 -26.58
C ASP A 117 9.65 -61.05 -26.95
N GLY A 118 9.96 -59.81 -26.58
CA GLY A 118 9.83 -58.66 -27.48
C GLY A 118 8.44 -58.28 -28.01
N LEU A 119 7.56 -57.80 -27.14
CA LEU A 119 6.63 -56.73 -27.55
C LEU A 119 6.18 -55.91 -26.34
N ALA A 120 7.01 -54.94 -25.95
CA ALA A 120 6.63 -53.91 -25.01
C ALA A 120 5.51 -53.07 -25.64
N VAL A 121 4.27 -53.42 -25.33
CA VAL A 121 3.14 -52.48 -25.41
C VAL A 121 3.51 -51.35 -24.45
N ALA A 122 4.01 -50.25 -25.02
CA ALA A 122 4.18 -48.99 -24.31
C ALA A 122 2.79 -48.55 -23.87
N ILE A 123 2.40 -48.95 -22.66
CA ILE A 123 1.35 -48.31 -21.91
C ILE A 123 1.79 -46.86 -21.81
N VAL A 124 1.11 -46.01 -22.57
CA VAL A 124 1.19 -44.56 -22.49
C VAL A 124 1.01 -44.21 -21.03
N GLY A 125 2.12 -43.94 -20.35
CA GLY A 125 2.09 -43.40 -19.00
C GLY A 125 1.48 -42.03 -19.10
N ASP A 126 0.23 -41.90 -18.65
CA ASP A 126 -0.43 -40.62 -18.46
C ASP A 126 0.47 -39.73 -17.60
N ALA A 127 1.11 -38.77 -18.26
CA ALA A 127 1.97 -37.80 -17.65
C ALA A 127 1.13 -36.88 -16.75
N GLU A 128 1.07 -37.15 -15.45
CA GLU A 128 0.49 -36.28 -14.41
C GLU A 128 1.28 -34.96 -14.18
N GLN A 129 2.29 -34.66 -15.01
CA GLN A 129 3.11 -33.45 -14.87
C GLN A 129 2.50 -32.10 -15.33
N PRO A 130 1.41 -31.98 -16.12
CA PRO A 130 0.96 -30.66 -16.59
C PRO A 130 0.18 -29.84 -15.55
N GLU A 131 -0.44 -30.46 -14.53
CA GLU A 131 -1.32 -29.70 -13.62
C GLU A 131 -0.56 -28.75 -12.69
N THR A 132 0.64 -29.15 -12.23
CA THR A 132 1.43 -28.35 -11.29
C THR A 132 2.02 -27.10 -11.94
N GLU A 133 2.48 -27.21 -13.20
CA GLU A 133 3.03 -26.07 -13.94
C GLU A 133 1.95 -25.05 -14.32
N VAL A 134 0.77 -25.54 -14.74
CA VAL A 134 -0.40 -24.72 -15.05
C VAL A 134 -0.86 -23.96 -13.81
N ALA A 135 -0.93 -24.61 -12.65
CA ALA A 135 -1.28 -23.97 -11.38
C ALA A 135 -0.28 -22.86 -11.02
N ALA A 136 1.03 -23.12 -11.16
CA ALA A 136 2.07 -22.13 -10.89
C ALA A 136 2.03 -20.93 -11.87
N ALA A 137 1.63 -21.15 -13.12
CA ALA A 137 1.45 -20.08 -14.11
C ALA A 137 0.22 -19.20 -13.78
N VAL A 138 -0.91 -19.81 -13.40
CA VAL A 138 -2.09 -19.08 -12.91
C VAL A 138 -1.74 -18.25 -11.68
N GLU A 139 -0.99 -18.84 -10.74
CA GLU A 139 -0.59 -18.16 -9.52
C GLU A 139 0.26 -16.92 -9.82
N ARG A 140 1.27 -17.03 -10.69
CA ARG A 140 2.11 -15.91 -11.14
C ARG A 140 1.33 -14.81 -11.87
N ALA A 141 0.32 -15.18 -12.64
CA ALA A 141 -0.56 -14.23 -13.33
C ALA A 141 -1.58 -13.58 -12.38
N SER A 142 -1.80 -14.16 -11.19
CA SER A 142 -2.80 -13.71 -10.22
C SER A 142 -2.30 -12.74 -9.16
N VAL A 143 -1.05 -12.29 -9.25
CA VAL A 143 -0.43 -11.40 -8.28
C VAL A 143 -1.06 -10.01 -8.38
N PRO A 144 -1.73 -9.51 -7.33
CA PRO A 144 -2.32 -8.18 -7.34
C PRO A 144 -1.24 -7.11 -7.22
N ASP A 145 -1.29 -6.10 -8.08
CA ASP A 145 -0.48 -4.89 -8.02
C ASP A 145 -1.36 -3.64 -8.12
N LEU A 146 -0.84 -2.46 -7.76
CA LEU A 146 -1.63 -1.22 -7.76
C LEU A 146 -2.19 -0.89 -9.15
N HIS A 147 -1.41 -1.12 -10.21
CA HIS A 147 -1.81 -0.84 -11.58
C HIS A 147 -2.99 -1.74 -12.00
N ALA A 148 -2.94 -3.02 -11.64
CA ALA A 148 -4.01 -3.99 -11.85
C ALA A 148 -5.28 -3.60 -11.07
N LEU A 149 -5.15 -3.07 -9.85
CA LEU A 149 -6.29 -2.53 -9.09
C LEU A 149 -6.95 -1.38 -9.85
N GLY A 150 -6.16 -0.39 -10.28
CA GLY A 150 -6.65 0.73 -11.09
C GLY A 150 -7.41 0.25 -12.34
N LYS A 151 -6.82 -0.68 -13.09
CA LYS A 151 -7.43 -1.27 -14.29
C LYS A 151 -8.74 -2.01 -14.05
N LEU A 152 -8.90 -2.68 -12.91
CA LEU A 152 -10.07 -3.53 -12.64
C LEU A 152 -11.27 -2.76 -12.10
N TYR A 153 -11.03 -1.64 -11.40
CA TYR A 153 -12.08 -0.94 -10.65
C TYR A 153 -12.35 0.50 -11.11
N LEU A 154 -11.40 1.16 -11.79
CA LEU A 154 -11.57 2.53 -12.26
C LEU A 154 -11.87 2.59 -13.76
N ASP A 155 -12.54 3.66 -14.17
CA ASP A 155 -12.67 4.05 -15.57
C ASP A 155 -11.31 4.56 -16.11
N PRO A 156 -11.12 4.68 -17.43
CA PRO A 156 -9.83 5.07 -18.00
C PRO A 156 -9.29 6.41 -17.51
N GLY A 157 -10.16 7.40 -17.24
CA GLY A 157 -9.75 8.72 -16.74
C GLY A 157 -9.29 8.65 -15.30
N SER A 158 -10.11 8.10 -14.41
CA SER A 158 -9.75 7.91 -13.00
C SER A 158 -8.54 7.00 -12.82
N ARG A 159 -8.37 5.99 -13.70
CA ARG A 159 -7.19 5.12 -13.72
C ARG A 159 -5.92 5.91 -14.02
N LEU A 160 -5.94 6.79 -15.02
CA LEU A 160 -4.78 7.63 -15.34
C LEU A 160 -4.39 8.51 -14.16
N VAL A 161 -5.38 9.13 -13.50
CA VAL A 161 -5.16 9.94 -12.30
C VAL A 161 -4.58 9.09 -11.17
N PHE A 162 -5.10 7.88 -10.96
CA PHE A 162 -4.58 6.94 -9.97
C PHE A 162 -3.13 6.54 -10.23
N ASP A 163 -2.83 6.07 -11.44
CA ASP A 163 -1.47 5.65 -11.83
C ASP A 163 -0.47 6.82 -11.73
N ALA A 164 -0.87 8.03 -12.16
CA ALA A 164 -0.06 9.22 -12.03
C ALA A 164 0.20 9.62 -10.57
N SER A 165 -0.83 9.52 -9.72
CA SER A 165 -0.73 9.77 -8.28
C SER A 165 0.23 8.79 -7.60
N VAL A 166 0.11 7.50 -7.90
CA VAL A 166 1.02 6.45 -7.40
C VAL A 166 2.46 6.72 -7.81
N MET A 167 2.70 7.08 -9.07
CA MET A 167 4.05 7.40 -9.54
C MET A 167 4.59 8.68 -8.88
N LEU A 168 3.76 9.71 -8.76
CA LEU A 168 4.13 10.97 -8.11
C LEU A 168 4.53 10.72 -6.64
N HIS A 169 3.75 9.93 -5.90
CA HIS A 169 4.09 9.56 -4.53
C HIS A 169 5.46 8.83 -4.48
N PHE A 170 5.63 7.74 -5.24
CA PHE A 170 6.89 6.98 -5.20
C PHE A 170 8.10 7.83 -5.58
N VAL A 171 8.00 8.67 -6.60
CA VAL A 171 9.09 9.58 -6.98
C VAL A 171 9.37 10.57 -5.85
N SER A 172 8.34 11.23 -5.34
CA SER A 172 8.46 12.24 -4.29
C SER A 172 9.12 11.69 -3.02
N ILE A 173 8.66 10.53 -2.52
CA ILE A 173 9.25 9.92 -1.31
C ILE A 173 10.68 9.42 -1.53
N LEU A 174 11.00 8.89 -2.72
CA LEU A 174 12.36 8.44 -3.04
C LEU A 174 13.33 9.62 -3.19
N VAL A 175 12.88 10.76 -3.71
CA VAL A 175 13.64 12.02 -3.70
C VAL A 175 13.93 12.43 -2.26
N SER A 176 12.92 12.48 -1.39
CA SER A 176 13.10 12.82 0.02
C SER A 176 14.09 11.90 0.73
N TYR A 177 14.03 10.59 0.46
CA TYR A 177 15.01 9.64 0.99
C TYR A 177 16.41 9.85 0.42
N GLY A 178 16.54 10.11 -0.88
CA GLY A 178 17.83 10.42 -1.50
C GLY A 178 18.51 11.63 -0.86
N LEU A 179 17.76 12.70 -0.64
CA LEU A 179 18.24 13.94 -0.01
C LEU A 179 18.63 13.73 1.45
N ALA A 180 17.75 13.15 2.26
CA ALA A 180 18.02 12.89 3.69
C ALA A 180 19.20 11.92 3.88
N GLY A 181 19.32 10.92 3.00
CA GLY A 181 20.45 9.99 3.00
C GLY A 181 21.77 10.68 2.67
N ALA A 182 21.79 11.55 1.67
CA ALA A 182 22.97 12.32 1.30
C ALA A 182 23.40 13.32 2.38
N GLN A 183 22.46 14.01 3.03
CA GLN A 183 22.74 14.89 4.17
C GLN A 183 23.37 14.12 5.34
N SER A 184 22.84 12.93 5.65
CA SER A 184 23.37 12.09 6.74
C SER A 184 24.77 11.56 6.43
N TRP A 185 25.01 11.10 5.19
CA TRP A 185 26.33 10.71 4.73
C TRP A 185 27.33 11.87 4.72
N SER A 186 26.88 13.07 4.36
CA SER A 186 27.71 14.27 4.33
C SER A 186 28.23 14.60 5.72
N LYS A 187 27.36 14.54 6.74
CA LYS A 187 27.76 14.72 8.14
C LYS A 187 28.77 13.66 8.61
N LEU A 188 28.61 12.40 8.20
CA LEU A 188 29.52 11.32 8.61
C LEU A 188 30.88 11.34 7.91
N THR A 189 30.94 11.80 6.66
CA THR A 189 32.14 11.69 5.80
C THR A 189 32.85 13.01 5.55
N GLY A 190 32.19 14.14 5.80
CA GLY A 190 32.66 15.48 5.43
C GLY A 190 32.62 15.76 3.92
N VAL A 191 32.07 14.85 3.10
CA VAL A 191 31.92 15.04 1.65
C VAL A 191 30.69 15.90 1.36
N SER A 192 30.72 16.69 0.29
CA SER A 192 29.58 17.52 -0.11
C SER A 192 28.33 16.67 -0.39
N SER A 193 27.18 17.15 0.09
CA SER A 193 25.89 16.50 -0.09
C SER A 193 25.53 16.33 -1.58
N GLU A 194 25.89 17.28 -2.43
CA GLU A 194 25.61 17.27 -3.88
C GLU A 194 26.14 16.01 -4.60
N ILE A 195 27.38 15.61 -4.31
CA ILE A 195 27.99 14.40 -4.89
C ILE A 195 27.32 13.16 -4.29
N LEU A 196 27.06 13.18 -2.98
CA LEU A 196 26.46 12.06 -2.26
C LEU A 196 25.03 11.75 -2.70
N ILE A 197 24.24 12.75 -3.14
CA ILE A 197 22.89 12.53 -3.71
C ILE A 197 22.96 11.50 -4.86
N SER A 198 23.90 11.69 -5.79
CA SER A 198 24.07 10.76 -6.92
C SER A 198 24.47 9.37 -6.47
N VAL A 199 25.46 9.28 -5.58
CA VAL A 199 25.97 7.99 -5.07
C VAL A 199 24.87 7.21 -4.35
N VAL A 200 24.10 7.90 -3.49
CA VAL A 200 23.00 7.33 -2.69
C VAL A 200 21.88 6.81 -3.59
N ILE A 201 21.35 7.64 -4.49
CA ILE A 201 20.19 7.27 -5.34
C ILE A 201 20.58 6.18 -6.33
N VAL A 202 21.73 6.30 -6.99
CA VAL A 202 22.20 5.28 -7.95
C VAL A 202 22.54 3.97 -7.24
N GLY A 203 23.20 4.04 -6.08
CA GLY A 203 23.55 2.87 -5.27
C GLY A 203 22.31 2.08 -4.84
N TYR A 204 21.35 2.73 -4.16
CA TYR A 204 20.13 2.04 -3.72
C TYR A 204 19.22 1.65 -4.89
N GLY A 205 19.12 2.49 -5.93
CA GLY A 205 18.37 2.15 -7.15
C GLY A 205 18.92 0.89 -7.83
N THR A 206 20.25 0.77 -7.91
CA THR A 206 20.92 -0.44 -8.44
C THR A 206 20.61 -1.66 -7.58
N ILE A 207 20.69 -1.53 -6.26
CA ILE A 207 20.32 -2.60 -5.31
C ILE A 207 18.88 -3.05 -5.55
N VAL A 208 17.92 -2.14 -5.67
CA VAL A 208 16.50 -2.47 -5.92
C VAL A 208 16.30 -3.17 -7.26
N VAL A 209 16.96 -2.70 -8.32
CA VAL A 209 16.84 -3.28 -9.67
C VAL A 209 17.47 -4.67 -9.72
N VAL A 210 18.68 -4.84 -9.19
CA VAL A 210 19.47 -6.08 -9.31
C VAL A 210 19.07 -7.14 -8.29
N ALA A 211 18.88 -6.78 -7.01
CA ALA A 211 18.67 -7.77 -5.94
C ALA A 211 17.33 -8.51 -6.05
N GLY A 212 16.35 -7.97 -6.78
CA GLY A 212 15.11 -8.66 -7.09
C GLY A 212 14.36 -9.11 -5.84
N GLU A 213 14.01 -10.39 -5.77
CA GLU A 213 13.33 -10.97 -4.60
C GLU A 213 14.26 -11.29 -3.43
N ALA A 214 15.58 -11.38 -3.67
CA ALA A 214 16.56 -11.73 -2.64
C ALA A 214 16.67 -10.65 -1.54
N ILE A 215 16.19 -9.44 -1.81
CA ILE A 215 16.24 -8.32 -0.87
C ILE A 215 15.16 -8.38 0.21
N LYS A 216 14.05 -9.09 -0.03
CA LYS A 216 12.90 -9.20 0.88
C LYS A 216 13.30 -9.62 2.32
N PRO A 217 14.06 -10.71 2.54
CA PRO A 217 14.49 -11.09 3.90
C PRO A 217 15.45 -10.07 4.52
N ALA A 218 16.34 -9.46 3.71
CA ALA A 218 17.28 -8.45 4.20
C ALA A 218 16.55 -7.20 4.71
N ILE A 219 15.53 -6.73 3.98
CA ILE A 219 14.69 -5.59 4.41
C ILE A 219 14.04 -5.89 5.76
N ALA A 220 13.44 -7.07 5.93
CA ALA A 220 12.79 -7.43 7.20
C ALA A 220 13.78 -7.42 8.37
N THR A 221 14.95 -8.06 8.21
CA THR A 221 15.99 -8.09 9.26
C THR A 221 16.52 -6.69 9.58
N LEU A 222 16.87 -5.90 8.56
CA LEU A 222 17.34 -4.52 8.75
C LEU A 222 16.27 -3.64 9.39
N THR A 223 15.00 -3.92 9.14
CA THR A 223 13.89 -3.21 9.78
C THR A 223 13.78 -3.53 11.27
N VAL A 224 13.96 -4.79 11.67
CA VAL A 224 14.01 -5.16 13.09
C VAL A 224 15.13 -4.41 13.78
N VAL A 225 16.33 -4.41 13.19
CA VAL A 225 17.49 -3.65 13.70
C VAL A 225 17.15 -2.16 13.79
N LYS A 226 16.57 -1.58 12.74
CA LYS A 226 16.10 -0.19 12.72
C LYS A 226 15.16 0.11 13.88
N CYS A 227 14.17 -0.75 14.13
CA CYS A 227 13.19 -0.54 15.20
C CYS A 227 13.83 -0.56 16.58
N VAL A 228 14.76 -1.49 16.82
CA VAL A 228 15.48 -1.57 18.10
C VAL A 228 16.32 -0.31 18.31
N VAL A 229 17.10 0.10 17.30
CA VAL A 229 17.92 1.31 17.37
C VAL A 229 17.06 2.57 17.57
N LEU A 230 15.91 2.66 16.88
CA LEU A 230 14.98 3.77 17.05
C LEU A 230 14.45 3.86 18.48
N LEU A 231 14.03 2.74 19.08
CA LEU A 231 13.51 2.73 20.45
C LEU A 231 14.57 3.19 21.46
N VAL A 232 15.83 2.77 21.27
CA VAL A 232 16.95 3.24 22.09
C VAL A 232 17.13 4.74 21.94
N ILE A 233 17.15 5.25 20.70
CA ILE A 233 17.33 6.69 20.45
C ILE A 233 16.16 7.49 21.01
N ILE A 234 14.91 7.06 20.84
CA ILE A 234 13.73 7.71 21.43
C ILE A 234 13.87 7.76 22.96
N GLY A 235 14.32 6.68 23.60
CA GLY A 235 14.56 6.64 25.04
C GLY A 235 15.65 7.62 25.49
N VAL A 236 16.75 7.70 24.75
CA VAL A 236 17.84 8.65 25.01
C VAL A 236 17.34 10.09 24.84
N MET A 237 16.65 10.39 23.74
CA MET A 237 16.08 11.72 23.50
C MET A 237 15.05 12.10 24.59
N GLY A 238 14.27 11.15 25.09
CA GLY A 238 13.37 11.39 26.23
C GLY A 238 14.11 11.76 27.52
N ALA A 239 15.24 11.10 27.79
CA ALA A 239 16.09 11.46 28.94
C ALA A 239 16.72 12.85 28.77
N VAL A 240 17.21 13.18 27.57
CA VAL A 240 17.74 14.51 27.24
C VAL A 240 16.64 15.56 27.40
N ALA A 241 15.46 15.34 26.84
CA ALA A 241 14.32 16.25 26.96
C ALA A 241 13.95 16.52 28.43
N GLY A 242 13.96 15.48 29.27
CA GLY A 242 13.71 15.64 30.72
C GLY A 242 14.78 16.45 31.46
N SER A 243 16.00 16.51 30.92
CA SER A 243 17.10 17.29 31.51
C SER A 243 17.20 18.72 30.99
N VAL A 244 16.84 18.96 29.71
CA VAL A 244 16.77 20.30 29.12
C VAL A 244 15.51 21.01 29.63
N GLY A 245 14.35 20.33 29.60
CA GLY A 245 13.15 20.80 30.27
C GLY A 245 12.48 22.03 29.65
N ILE A 246 12.65 22.25 28.34
CA ILE A 246 11.91 23.30 27.63
C ILE A 246 10.42 22.94 27.64
N VAL A 247 9.58 23.90 28.02
CA VAL A 247 8.13 23.72 28.08
C VAL A 247 7.54 24.13 26.73
N PRO A 248 6.95 23.21 25.96
CA PRO A 248 6.32 23.57 24.70
C PRO A 248 5.04 24.36 24.92
N THR A 249 4.76 25.25 23.98
CA THR A 249 3.51 26.00 23.85
C THR A 249 2.60 25.33 22.82
N ASP A 250 1.29 25.36 23.10
CA ASP A 250 0.26 24.82 22.21
C ASP A 250 -0.60 25.96 21.66
N ASP A 251 -0.66 26.09 20.32
CA ASP A 251 -1.55 27.02 19.63
C ASP A 251 -2.48 26.29 18.65
N TRP A 252 -3.78 26.37 18.93
CA TRP A 252 -4.82 25.77 18.09
C TRP A 252 -5.02 26.51 16.76
N SER A 253 -4.59 27.76 16.64
CA SER A 253 -4.71 28.53 15.40
C SER A 253 -3.94 27.88 14.24
N ALA A 254 -2.82 27.25 14.56
CA ALA A 254 -1.97 26.50 13.62
C ALA A 254 -2.19 24.98 13.68
N GLY A 255 -3.22 24.49 14.39
CA GLY A 255 -3.39 23.06 14.67
C GLY A 255 -3.50 22.14 13.44
N LEU A 256 -3.94 22.66 12.30
CA LEU A 256 -4.05 21.92 11.03
C LEU A 256 -2.80 22.00 10.16
N GLU A 257 -1.84 22.89 10.44
CA GLU A 257 -0.59 22.99 9.69
C GLU A 257 0.18 21.66 9.61
N PRO A 258 0.33 20.87 10.69
CA PRO A 258 1.03 19.59 10.61
C PRO A 258 0.18 18.46 9.96
N PHE A 259 -1.08 18.70 9.57
CA PHE A 259 -1.96 17.64 9.06
C PHE A 259 -1.39 16.96 7.82
N LEU A 260 -0.99 17.73 6.81
CA LEU A 260 -0.49 17.19 5.53
C LEU A 260 0.78 16.37 5.76
N LEU A 261 1.72 16.90 6.55
CA LEU A 261 2.93 16.18 6.91
C LEU A 261 2.62 14.93 7.75
N GLY A 262 1.65 15.01 8.65
CA GLY A 262 1.13 13.87 9.42
C GLY A 262 0.59 12.75 8.53
N THR A 263 -0.16 13.09 7.46
CA THR A 263 -0.65 12.07 6.53
C THR A 263 0.47 11.34 5.80
N VAL A 264 1.59 12.02 5.51
CA VAL A 264 2.78 11.41 4.91
C VAL A 264 3.54 10.58 5.94
N ALA A 265 3.69 11.09 7.16
CA ALA A 265 4.43 10.42 8.23
C ALA A 265 3.75 9.17 8.79
N LEU A 266 2.44 9.00 8.58
CA LEU A 266 1.69 7.80 8.98
C LEU A 266 1.22 6.95 7.79
N GLY A 267 1.24 7.49 6.57
CA GLY A 267 0.68 6.87 5.39
C GLY A 267 1.66 6.03 4.56
N GLY A 268 1.29 5.75 3.31
CA GLY A 268 2.13 5.06 2.33
C GLY A 268 2.20 3.55 2.44
N VAL A 269 1.77 2.96 3.56
CA VAL A 269 1.69 1.51 3.74
C VAL A 269 0.87 0.82 2.64
N VAL A 270 -0.21 1.46 2.18
CA VAL A 270 -1.13 0.93 1.16
C VAL A 270 -0.43 0.66 -0.17
N ASN A 271 0.66 1.38 -0.46
CA ASN A 271 1.42 1.19 -1.69
C ASN A 271 2.35 -0.02 -1.65
N ILE A 272 2.69 -0.48 -0.44
CA ILE A 272 3.51 -1.66 -0.20
C ILE A 272 2.66 -2.90 0.12
N MET A 273 1.41 -2.71 0.56
CA MET A 273 0.49 -3.82 0.85
C MET A 273 0.36 -4.85 -0.28
N PRO A 274 0.23 -4.50 -1.58
CA PRO A 274 0.20 -5.50 -2.66
C PRO A 274 1.43 -6.41 -2.66
N VAL A 275 2.62 -5.83 -2.43
CA VAL A 275 3.90 -6.56 -2.35
C VAL A 275 3.92 -7.51 -1.16
N LEU A 276 3.38 -7.10 -0.01
CA LEU A 276 3.29 -7.96 1.18
C LEU A 276 2.25 -9.06 1.03
N PHE A 277 1.14 -8.74 0.37
CA PHE A 277 0.01 -9.64 0.18
C PHE A 277 0.34 -10.84 -0.72
N THR A 278 1.39 -10.74 -1.56
CA THR A 278 1.86 -11.86 -2.39
C THR A 278 2.29 -13.07 -1.55
N SER A 279 2.78 -12.84 -0.33
CA SER A 279 3.25 -13.88 0.58
C SER A 279 2.16 -14.44 1.48
N VAL A 280 0.95 -13.87 1.44
CA VAL A 280 -0.15 -14.24 2.33
C VAL A 280 -0.95 -15.41 1.72
N PRO A 281 -1.09 -16.54 2.43
CA PRO A 281 -1.97 -17.64 2.02
C PRO A 281 -3.39 -17.14 1.79
N PHE A 282 -4.05 -17.65 0.75
CA PHE A 282 -5.39 -17.16 0.37
C PHE A 282 -6.51 -17.83 1.19
N GLU A 283 -6.46 -17.61 2.50
CA GLU A 283 -7.37 -18.17 3.50
C GLU A 283 -7.87 -17.06 4.44
N ARG A 284 -9.06 -17.24 5.04
CA ARG A 284 -9.69 -16.20 5.89
C ARG A 284 -8.82 -15.83 7.10
N GLY A 285 -8.27 -16.82 7.79
CA GLY A 285 -7.45 -16.63 8.98
C GLY A 285 -6.17 -15.82 8.71
N PRO A 286 -5.29 -16.26 7.79
CA PRO A 286 -4.08 -15.53 7.41
C PRO A 286 -4.33 -14.10 6.93
N ILE A 287 -5.40 -13.86 6.17
CA ILE A 287 -5.70 -12.51 5.70
C ILE A 287 -6.18 -11.62 6.85
N ARG A 288 -6.96 -12.14 7.79
CA ARG A 288 -7.32 -11.41 9.02
C ARG A 288 -6.08 -11.06 9.84
N ASN A 289 -5.16 -12.01 10.01
CA ASN A 289 -3.90 -11.78 10.73
C ASN A 289 -3.03 -10.74 10.02
N PHE A 290 -2.98 -10.77 8.69
CA PHE A 290 -2.29 -9.75 7.89
C PHE A 290 -2.87 -8.34 8.14
N ARG A 291 -4.20 -8.19 8.14
CA ARG A 291 -4.86 -6.88 8.44
C ARG A 291 -4.47 -6.35 9.82
N TRP A 292 -4.52 -7.21 10.83
CA TRP A 292 -4.15 -6.84 12.20
C TRP A 292 -2.67 -6.51 12.34
N ALA A 293 -1.79 -7.26 11.66
CA ALA A 293 -0.36 -6.98 11.66
C ALA A 293 -0.03 -5.61 11.07
N VAL A 294 -0.63 -5.27 9.93
CA VAL A 294 -0.46 -3.94 9.30
C VAL A 294 -1.04 -2.85 10.20
N THR A 295 -2.25 -3.06 10.74
CA THR A 295 -2.91 -2.10 11.65
C THR A 295 -2.07 -1.84 12.90
N ALA A 296 -1.53 -2.90 13.54
CA ALA A 296 -0.65 -2.78 14.69
C ALA A 296 0.63 -2.01 14.36
N GLY A 297 1.21 -2.24 13.16
CA GLY A 297 2.36 -1.48 12.67
C GLY A 297 2.04 0.02 12.58
N VAL A 298 0.91 0.39 11.97
CA VAL A 298 0.45 1.79 11.87
C VAL A 298 0.29 2.42 13.26
N VAL A 299 -0.37 1.73 14.20
CA VAL A 299 -0.57 2.22 15.58
C VAL A 299 0.76 2.43 16.31
N VAL A 300 1.71 1.49 16.19
CA VAL A 300 3.05 1.65 16.78
C VAL A 300 3.75 2.87 16.18
N CYS A 301 3.70 3.06 14.86
CA CYS A 301 4.27 4.25 14.24
C CYS A 301 3.61 5.55 14.71
N TRP A 302 2.30 5.55 14.92
CA TRP A 302 1.59 6.70 15.48
C TRP A 302 2.11 7.06 16.88
N VAL A 303 2.24 6.07 17.77
CA VAL A 303 2.80 6.29 19.12
C VAL A 303 4.21 6.83 19.05
N LEU A 304 5.08 6.21 18.25
CA LEU A 304 6.49 6.60 18.14
C LEU A 304 6.66 8.01 17.59
N ASN A 305 5.84 8.42 16.61
CA ASN A 305 5.86 9.78 16.07
C ASN A 305 5.42 10.82 17.12
N ILE A 306 4.41 10.53 17.94
CA ILE A 306 4.00 11.43 19.03
C ILE A 306 5.10 11.57 20.08
N LEU A 307 5.68 10.45 20.53
CA LEU A 307 6.76 10.46 21.51
C LEU A 307 7.98 11.22 20.99
N TRP A 308 8.36 10.97 19.74
CA TRP A 308 9.45 11.66 19.09
C TRP A 308 9.23 13.17 19.04
N SER A 309 8.06 13.63 18.57
CA SER A 309 7.72 15.05 18.54
C SER A 309 7.71 15.68 19.93
N ALA A 310 7.15 14.99 20.92
CA ALA A 310 7.14 15.47 22.30
C ALA A 310 8.55 15.68 22.86
N PHE A 311 9.46 14.73 22.62
CA PHE A 311 10.83 14.84 23.11
C PHE A 311 11.63 15.91 22.38
N ILE A 312 11.46 16.06 21.07
CA ILE A 312 12.13 17.12 20.32
C ILE A 312 11.66 18.51 20.78
N LEU A 313 10.36 18.69 21.02
CA LEU A 313 9.81 19.93 21.57
C LEU A 313 10.33 20.25 22.98
N GLY A 314 10.71 19.23 23.76
CA GLY A 314 11.35 19.41 25.06
C GLY A 314 12.86 19.69 25.01
N ILE A 315 13.47 19.60 23.81
CA ILE A 315 14.91 19.83 23.59
C ILE A 315 15.16 21.11 22.81
N VAL A 316 14.31 21.44 21.83
CA VAL A 316 14.53 22.56 20.90
C VAL A 316 13.43 23.61 21.09
N PRO A 317 13.79 24.90 21.26
CA PRO A 317 12.82 25.99 21.27
C PRO A 317 11.97 26.00 19.99
N GLN A 318 10.68 26.27 20.13
CA GLN A 318 9.75 26.30 19.00
C GLN A 318 10.03 27.48 18.07
N THR A 319 10.11 28.68 18.62
CA THR A 319 10.39 29.92 17.89
C THR A 319 11.74 30.54 18.28
N ARG A 320 12.23 31.49 17.48
CA ARG A 320 13.43 32.27 17.85
C ARG A 320 13.19 33.13 19.10
N GLU A 321 11.97 33.60 19.30
CA GLU A 321 11.60 34.40 20.48
C GLU A 321 11.65 33.54 21.76
N ASP A 322 11.17 32.29 21.69
CA ASP A 322 11.28 31.34 22.81
C ASP A 322 12.74 31.10 23.20
N ALA A 323 13.63 30.95 22.21
CA ALA A 323 15.06 30.77 22.44
C ALA A 323 15.71 32.00 23.10
N LEU A 324 15.26 33.22 22.78
CA LEU A 324 15.77 34.47 23.35
C LEU A 324 15.23 34.74 24.76
N HIS A 325 14.00 34.31 25.05
CA HIS A 325 13.33 34.54 26.33
C HIS A 325 13.52 33.41 27.35
N ASP A 326 14.20 32.32 26.98
CA ASP A 326 14.51 31.23 27.91
C ASP A 326 15.56 31.66 28.94
N THR A 327 15.09 32.05 30.13
CA THR A 327 15.96 32.40 31.25
C THR A 327 16.67 31.21 31.90
N ALA A 328 16.21 29.98 31.64
CA ALA A 328 16.81 28.78 32.23
C ALA A 328 18.12 28.39 31.51
N HIS A 329 18.20 28.66 30.20
CA HIS A 329 19.32 28.27 29.33
C HIS A 329 19.77 29.44 28.43
N PRO A 330 20.54 30.41 28.95
CA PRO A 330 20.99 31.57 28.16
C PRO A 330 21.86 31.19 26.96
N GLU A 331 22.46 29.99 26.95
CA GLU A 331 23.22 29.45 25.84
C GLU A 331 22.37 29.22 24.58
N LEU A 332 21.05 29.02 24.73
CA LEU A 332 20.13 28.86 23.59
C LEU A 332 19.97 30.16 22.81
N ALA A 333 19.93 31.30 23.50
CA ALA A 333 19.90 32.62 22.88
C ALA A 333 21.17 32.90 22.06
N GLU A 334 22.33 32.43 22.53
CA GLU A 334 23.60 32.53 21.80
C GLU A 334 23.61 31.65 20.54
N LEU A 335 23.05 30.45 20.65
CA LEU A 335 23.00 29.48 19.55
C LEU A 335 22.02 29.92 18.45
N GLY A 336 20.94 30.60 18.82
CA GLY A 336 19.95 31.17 17.89
C GLY A 336 19.15 30.14 17.11
N VAL A 337 19.18 28.86 17.51
CA VAL A 337 18.48 27.76 16.82
C VAL A 337 17.05 27.59 17.32
N SER A 338 16.14 27.28 16.40
CA SER A 338 14.73 26.99 16.70
C SER A 338 14.14 26.03 15.67
N LEU A 339 13.00 25.42 16.00
CA LEU A 339 12.26 24.58 15.04
C LEU A 339 11.71 25.41 13.88
N GLU A 340 11.27 26.65 14.13
CA GLU A 340 10.83 27.57 13.09
C GLU A 340 11.95 27.86 12.07
N GLN A 341 13.18 28.13 12.53
CA GLN A 341 14.31 28.33 11.63
C GLN A 341 14.62 27.07 10.81
N ALA A 342 14.60 25.88 11.43
CA ALA A 342 14.80 24.64 10.70
C ALA A 342 13.72 24.43 9.62
N GLN A 343 12.50 24.93 9.83
CA GLN A 343 11.44 24.94 8.81
C GLN A 343 11.78 25.84 7.63
N GLU A 344 12.25 27.06 7.90
CA GLU A 344 12.65 28.04 6.88
C GLU A 344 13.81 27.52 6.02
N GLU A 345 14.75 26.81 6.64
CA GLU A 345 15.96 26.29 5.98
C GLU A 345 15.75 24.93 5.30
N GLY A 346 14.58 24.31 5.48
CA GLY A 346 14.30 22.99 4.91
C GLY A 346 15.04 21.84 5.62
N GLU A 347 15.47 22.05 6.86
CA GLU A 347 16.22 21.09 7.64
C GLU A 347 15.31 20.10 8.39
N ILE A 348 15.88 18.95 8.75
CA ILE A 348 15.22 17.98 9.63
C ILE A 348 15.38 18.40 11.09
N SER A 349 14.38 18.09 11.92
CA SER A 349 14.35 18.48 13.35
C SER A 349 15.54 17.98 14.18
N THR A 350 16.25 16.95 13.71
CA THR A 350 17.44 16.46 14.39
C THR A 350 18.64 17.40 14.26
N VAL A 351 18.68 18.28 13.26
CA VAL A 351 19.79 19.24 13.12
C VAL A 351 19.84 20.22 14.29
N PRO A 352 18.77 20.99 14.59
CA PRO A 352 18.79 21.88 15.74
C PRO A 352 18.86 21.11 17.07
N ALA A 353 18.23 19.93 17.17
CA ALA A 353 18.31 19.11 18.39
C ALA A 353 19.74 18.68 18.72
N VAL A 354 20.51 18.28 17.71
CA VAL A 354 21.93 17.94 17.88
C VAL A 354 22.74 19.17 18.31
N ALA A 355 22.51 20.33 17.70
CA ALA A 355 23.21 21.56 18.05
C ALA A 355 22.97 21.96 19.51
N VAL A 356 21.73 21.84 19.99
CA VAL A 356 21.38 22.08 21.40
C VAL A 356 22.07 21.08 22.32
N ILE A 357 22.05 19.78 21.98
CA ILE A 357 22.70 18.72 22.78
C ILE A 357 24.21 18.95 22.88
N GLU A 358 24.88 19.28 21.79
CA GLU A 358 26.33 19.50 21.78
C GLU A 358 26.74 20.72 22.63
N LYS A 359 25.89 21.75 22.69
CA LYS A 359 26.12 22.96 23.49
C LYS A 359 25.80 22.76 24.97
N LEU A 360 24.64 22.17 25.29
CA LEU A 360 24.15 22.04 26.67
C LEU A 360 24.66 20.78 27.38
N GLN A 361 24.97 19.71 26.64
CA GLN A 361 25.36 18.40 27.19
C GLN A 361 26.51 17.77 26.39
N PRO A 362 27.73 18.33 26.49
CA PRO A 362 28.89 17.84 25.75
C PRO A 362 29.23 16.37 26.06
N GLU A 363 28.86 15.84 27.23
CA GLU A 363 29.00 14.42 27.55
C GLU A 363 28.14 13.49 26.68
N LEU A 364 27.10 14.01 26.02
CA LEU A 364 26.20 13.27 25.13
C LEU A 364 26.49 13.49 23.63
N THR A 365 27.66 14.00 23.27
CA THR A 365 28.09 14.12 21.86
C THR A 365 28.01 12.82 21.06
N TRP A 366 28.12 11.66 21.70
CA TRP A 366 27.91 10.36 21.05
C TRP A 366 26.47 10.15 20.53
N VAL A 367 25.48 10.85 21.10
CA VAL A 367 24.07 10.81 20.67
C VAL A 367 23.93 11.40 19.28
N SER A 368 24.62 12.51 18.99
CA SER A 368 24.68 13.13 17.65
C SER A 368 25.12 12.15 16.56
N SER A 369 26.21 11.43 16.83
CA SER A 369 26.73 10.39 15.94
C SER A 369 25.75 9.22 15.79
N SER A 370 25.10 8.80 16.88
CA SER A 370 24.16 7.68 16.89
C SER A 370 22.86 8.00 16.16
N VAL A 371 22.32 9.20 16.34
CA VAL A 371 21.15 9.72 15.61
C VAL A 371 21.45 9.77 14.11
N THR A 372 22.61 10.31 13.72
CA THR A 372 23.01 10.39 12.31
C THR A 372 23.16 9.00 11.68
N ALA A 373 23.81 8.06 12.37
CA ALA A 373 23.94 6.68 11.93
C ALA A 373 22.58 5.98 11.79
N PHE A 374 21.65 6.25 12.72
CA PHE A 374 20.28 5.74 12.65
C PHE A 374 19.50 6.31 11.47
N ILE A 375 19.55 7.62 11.23
CA ILE A 375 18.89 8.24 10.08
C ILE A 375 19.37 7.58 8.80
N LEU A 376 20.69 7.39 8.67
CA LEU A 376 21.28 6.72 7.52
C LEU A 376 20.74 5.29 7.34
N LEU A 377 20.75 4.47 8.40
CA LEU A 377 20.19 3.13 8.36
C LEU A 377 18.70 3.15 7.99
N SER A 378 17.94 4.06 8.61
CA SER A 378 16.50 4.19 8.42
C SER A 378 16.12 4.55 6.99
N VAL A 379 16.78 5.58 6.45
CA VAL A 379 16.59 6.02 5.07
C VAL A 379 16.98 4.93 4.08
N SER A 380 18.08 4.20 4.33
CA SER A 380 18.51 3.08 3.47
C SER A 380 17.44 2.00 3.34
N VAL A 381 16.89 1.56 4.48
CA VAL A 381 15.84 0.53 4.53
C VAL A 381 14.56 1.03 3.89
N SER A 382 14.19 2.29 4.15
CA SER A 382 12.94 2.88 3.65
C SER A 382 13.00 3.17 2.14
N PHE A 383 14.13 3.67 1.64
CA PHE A 383 14.38 3.84 0.20
C PHE A 383 14.28 2.51 -0.52
N THR A 384 14.95 1.47 0.01
CA THR A 384 14.92 0.15 -0.60
C THR A 384 13.51 -0.43 -0.60
N THR A 385 12.78 -0.29 0.51
CA THR A 385 11.38 -0.75 0.63
C THR A 385 10.47 -0.04 -0.37
N MET A 386 10.48 1.29 -0.42
CA MET A 386 9.66 2.05 -1.36
C MET A 386 10.09 1.83 -2.82
N GLY A 387 11.39 1.67 -3.07
CA GLY A 387 11.91 1.31 -4.39
C GLY A 387 11.43 -0.05 -4.86
N THR A 388 11.33 -1.05 -3.97
CA THR A 388 10.72 -2.34 -4.32
C THR A 388 9.22 -2.21 -4.61
N GLY A 389 8.52 -1.33 -3.90
CA GLY A 389 7.13 -0.94 -4.21
C GLY A 389 7.00 -0.36 -5.61
N LEU A 390 7.79 0.66 -5.94
CA LEU A 390 7.82 1.27 -7.27
C LEU A 390 8.10 0.22 -8.36
N LYS A 391 9.14 -0.61 -8.17
CA LYS A 391 9.47 -1.70 -9.10
C LYS A 391 8.29 -2.65 -9.32
N HIS A 392 7.53 -2.96 -8.28
CA HIS A 392 6.35 -3.83 -8.38
C HIS A 392 5.24 -3.18 -9.22
N VAL A 393 4.99 -1.88 -9.08
CA VAL A 393 4.03 -1.16 -9.93
C VAL A 393 4.52 -1.11 -11.38
N LEU A 394 5.80 -0.82 -11.61
CA LEU A 394 6.40 -0.82 -12.95
C LEU A 394 6.35 -2.19 -13.61
N HIS A 395 6.38 -3.27 -12.83
CA HIS A 395 6.16 -4.62 -13.31
C HIS A 395 4.75 -4.80 -13.89
N GLY A 396 3.73 -4.31 -13.17
CA GLY A 396 2.34 -4.29 -13.66
C GLY A 396 2.21 -3.51 -14.97
N VAL A 397 2.81 -2.31 -15.03
CA VAL A 397 2.83 -1.47 -16.24
C VAL A 397 3.55 -2.18 -17.40
N SER A 398 4.68 -2.83 -17.16
CA SER A 398 5.44 -3.53 -18.21
C SER A 398 4.64 -4.67 -18.85
N ARG A 399 3.85 -5.41 -18.07
CA ARG A 399 2.98 -6.49 -18.56
C ARG A 399 1.87 -5.95 -19.45
N ASP A 400 1.27 -4.83 -19.05
CA ASP A 400 0.22 -4.18 -19.83
C ASP A 400 0.75 -3.66 -21.19
N ILE A 401 1.95 -3.08 -21.22
CA ILE A 401 2.60 -2.64 -22.46
C ILE A 401 2.86 -3.83 -23.40
N LEU A 402 3.40 -4.93 -22.87
CA LEU A 402 3.67 -6.12 -23.68
C LEU A 402 2.38 -6.75 -24.22
N ALA A 403 1.34 -6.87 -23.40
CA ALA A 403 0.06 -7.40 -23.83
C ALA A 403 -0.59 -6.54 -24.95
N ALA A 404 -0.43 -5.22 -24.89
CA ALA A 404 -0.87 -4.32 -25.96
C ALA A 404 -0.08 -4.56 -27.26
N GLN A 405 1.24 -4.72 -27.16
CA GLN A 405 2.10 -5.01 -28.32
C GLN A 405 1.76 -6.35 -28.98
N GLU A 406 1.51 -7.39 -28.18
CA GLU A 406 1.09 -8.70 -28.68
C GLU A 406 -0.25 -8.63 -29.43
N SER A 407 -1.19 -7.83 -28.91
CA SER A 407 -2.51 -7.63 -29.53
C SER A 407 -2.38 -6.91 -30.89
N ASP A 408 -1.52 -5.89 -30.97
CA ASP A 408 -1.24 -5.18 -32.22
C ASP A 408 -0.53 -6.06 -33.25
N ASP A 409 0.46 -6.85 -32.81
CA ASP A 409 1.18 -7.79 -33.67
C ASP A 409 0.22 -8.88 -34.20
N ALA A 410 -0.71 -9.37 -33.39
CA ALA A 410 -1.76 -10.32 -33.80
C ALA A 410 -2.75 -9.70 -34.80
N ALA A 411 -3.19 -8.45 -34.56
CA ALA A 411 -4.08 -7.73 -35.49
C ALA A 411 -3.39 -7.48 -36.84
N LEU A 412 -2.10 -7.14 -36.83
CA LEU A 412 -1.29 -6.98 -38.04
C LEU A 412 -1.08 -8.31 -38.78
N ALA A 413 -0.92 -9.42 -38.05
CA ALA A 413 -0.84 -10.75 -38.64
C ALA A 413 -2.15 -11.18 -39.29
N ALA A 414 -3.29 -10.96 -38.62
CA ALA A 414 -4.62 -11.26 -39.14
C ALA A 414 -5.00 -10.38 -40.35
N GLY A 415 -4.58 -9.11 -40.35
CA GLY A 415 -4.78 -8.18 -41.45
C GLY A 415 -3.94 -8.48 -42.70
N ARG A 416 -2.84 -9.24 -42.56
CA ARG A 416 -2.13 -9.81 -43.72
C ARG A 416 -2.87 -11.05 -44.20
N GLN A 417 -3.98 -10.85 -44.92
CA GLN A 417 -4.43 -11.89 -45.82
C GLN A 417 -3.26 -12.23 -46.76
N PRO A 418 -2.89 -13.51 -46.91
CA PRO A 418 -1.93 -13.91 -47.93
C PRO A 418 -2.54 -13.54 -49.28
N ARG A 419 -2.08 -12.43 -49.86
CA ARG A 419 -2.43 -12.11 -51.24
C ARG A 419 -2.05 -13.32 -52.08
N PRO A 420 -3.00 -13.92 -52.84
CA PRO A 420 -2.71 -15.09 -53.64
C PRO A 420 -1.51 -14.79 -54.53
N ARG A 421 -0.55 -15.73 -54.54
CA ARG A 421 0.64 -15.69 -55.38
C ARG A 421 0.20 -15.63 -56.85
N GLY A 422 0.03 -14.43 -57.37
CA GLY A 422 -0.50 -14.22 -58.71
C GLY A 422 -0.31 -12.79 -59.20
N CYS A 423 0.95 -12.37 -59.39
CA CYS A 423 1.34 -11.48 -60.50
C CYS A 423 2.87 -11.30 -60.48
N MET A 424 3.54 -11.96 -61.42
CA MET A 424 5.01 -12.00 -61.53
C MET A 424 5.57 -10.86 -62.41
N ALA A 425 4.75 -9.89 -62.82
CA ALA A 425 5.18 -8.87 -63.77
C ALA A 425 4.48 -7.54 -63.50
N CYS A 426 5.08 -6.66 -62.69
CA CYS A 426 5.00 -5.20 -62.77
C CYS A 426 6.11 -4.56 -61.90
N ALA A 427 6.76 -3.54 -62.45
CA ALA A 427 8.04 -2.95 -62.07
C ALA A 427 7.93 -1.83 -60.97
N PRO A 428 9.01 -1.11 -60.59
CA PRO A 428 9.24 -0.42 -59.29
C PRO A 428 8.65 1.02 -59.23
N PRO A 429 8.74 1.83 -58.12
CA PRO A 429 9.50 1.67 -56.86
C PRO A 429 8.66 1.82 -55.58
N CYS A 430 8.84 0.93 -54.59
CA CYS A 430 8.20 1.04 -53.27
C CYS A 430 9.25 1.34 -52.19
N LEU A 431 9.77 2.58 -52.22
CA LEU A 431 10.77 3.07 -51.25
C LEU A 431 10.16 3.38 -49.87
N GLN A 432 8.83 3.44 -49.76
CA GLN A 432 8.12 3.75 -48.51
C GLN A 432 7.92 2.54 -47.58
N THR A 433 8.07 1.32 -48.10
CA THR A 433 7.95 0.07 -47.33
C THR A 433 9.22 -0.33 -46.57
N ARG A 434 10.35 0.38 -46.76
CA ARG A 434 11.64 0.00 -46.13
C ARG A 434 11.75 0.41 -44.66
N ALA A 435 11.08 1.48 -44.22
CA ALA A 435 11.15 1.95 -42.83
C ALA A 435 10.54 0.94 -41.84
N ARG A 436 9.45 0.27 -42.21
CA ARG A 436 8.82 -0.76 -41.36
C ARG A 436 9.56 -2.10 -41.38
N SER A 437 10.27 -2.40 -42.47
CA SER A 437 11.11 -3.61 -42.53
C SER A 437 12.35 -3.50 -41.63
N CYS A 438 12.90 -2.30 -41.43
CA CYS A 438 14.03 -2.08 -40.50
C CYS A 438 13.64 -2.28 -39.03
N ALA A 439 12.41 -1.94 -38.62
CA ALA A 439 11.97 -2.16 -37.24
C ALA A 439 11.96 -3.65 -36.87
N GLY A 440 11.59 -4.53 -37.82
CA GLY A 440 11.67 -5.99 -37.65
C GLY A 440 13.10 -6.51 -37.51
N CYS A 441 14.04 -6.02 -38.34
CA CYS A 441 15.46 -6.38 -38.21
C CYS A 441 16.09 -5.86 -36.91
N LEU A 442 15.72 -4.66 -36.45
CA LEU A 442 16.20 -4.09 -35.19
C LEU A 442 15.63 -4.86 -33.97
N ARG A 443 14.38 -5.35 -34.06
CA ARG A 443 13.79 -6.29 -33.07
C ARG A 443 14.61 -7.57 -32.95
N GLY A 444 15.06 -8.12 -34.08
CA GLY A 444 15.90 -9.33 -34.11
C GLY A 444 17.32 -9.12 -33.58
N ALA A 445 17.88 -7.92 -33.70
CA ALA A 445 19.25 -7.62 -33.27
C ALA A 445 19.40 -7.42 -31.76
N LEU A 446 18.35 -6.97 -31.06
CA LEU A 446 18.37 -6.73 -29.62
C LEU A 446 17.16 -7.40 -28.93
N PRO A 447 17.06 -8.75 -28.95
CA PRO A 447 15.92 -9.46 -28.39
C PRO A 447 15.73 -9.17 -26.90
N PHE A 448 16.83 -8.89 -26.18
CA PHE A 448 16.80 -8.51 -24.77
C PHE A 448 15.93 -7.28 -24.50
N LEU A 449 15.96 -6.28 -25.39
CA LEU A 449 15.18 -5.04 -25.24
C LEU A 449 13.67 -5.27 -25.36
N TRP A 450 13.25 -6.39 -25.93
CA TRP A 450 11.85 -6.74 -26.14
C TRP A 450 11.32 -7.78 -25.15
N THR A 451 12.13 -8.18 -24.17
CA THR A 451 11.68 -9.03 -23.07
C THR A 451 10.97 -8.22 -21.99
N GLU A 452 10.08 -8.87 -21.20
CA GLU A 452 9.46 -8.28 -19.98
C GLU A 452 10.52 -7.69 -19.05
N ARG A 453 11.63 -8.41 -18.86
CA ARG A 453 12.77 -7.94 -18.07
C ARG A 453 13.42 -6.68 -18.66
N GLY A 454 13.62 -6.63 -19.98
CA GLY A 454 14.18 -5.47 -20.66
C GLY A 454 13.29 -4.23 -20.56
N THR A 455 11.98 -4.37 -20.72
CA THR A 455 11.01 -3.27 -20.53
C THR A 455 10.98 -2.81 -19.07
N LEU A 456 10.94 -3.73 -18.11
CA LEU A 456 10.98 -3.40 -16.68
C LEU A 456 12.25 -2.63 -16.29
N VAL A 457 13.43 -3.09 -16.74
CA VAL A 457 14.71 -2.41 -16.44
C VAL A 457 14.73 -1.01 -17.02
N ARG A 458 14.24 -0.80 -18.26
CA ARG A 458 14.14 0.55 -18.86
C ARG A 458 13.22 1.47 -18.07
N LEU A 459 12.05 0.97 -17.64
CA LEU A 459 11.14 1.73 -16.80
C LEU A 459 11.79 2.08 -15.45
N CYS A 460 12.49 1.13 -14.82
CA CYS A 460 13.19 1.40 -13.56
C CYS A 460 14.29 2.47 -13.75
N LEU A 461 15.12 2.35 -14.79
CA LEU A 461 16.16 3.33 -15.10
C LEU A 461 15.57 4.72 -15.36
N PHE A 462 14.45 4.80 -16.07
CA PHE A 462 13.74 6.05 -16.31
C PHE A 462 13.28 6.69 -15.00
N TRP A 463 12.54 5.95 -14.15
CA TRP A 463 11.97 6.51 -12.93
C TRP A 463 13.01 6.80 -11.84
N PHE A 464 14.02 5.93 -11.64
CA PHE A 464 15.13 6.26 -10.72
C PHE A 464 16.01 7.38 -11.27
N GLY A 465 16.16 7.51 -12.60
CA GLY A 465 16.80 8.65 -13.24
C GLY A 465 16.03 9.95 -13.01
N LEU A 466 14.69 9.91 -13.05
CA LEU A 466 13.84 11.05 -12.71
C LEU A 466 13.98 11.45 -11.23
N VAL A 467 14.00 10.47 -10.32
CA VAL A 467 14.27 10.71 -8.88
C VAL A 467 15.61 11.41 -8.71
N LEU A 468 16.67 10.94 -9.36
CA LEU A 468 17.99 11.56 -9.32
C LEU A 468 17.96 13.00 -9.86
N LEU A 469 17.33 13.21 -11.02
CA LEU A 469 17.25 14.53 -11.66
C LEU A 469 16.55 15.54 -10.75
N ILE A 470 15.40 15.17 -10.17
CA ILE A 470 14.65 16.07 -9.28
C ILE A 470 15.47 16.39 -8.02
N ALA A 471 16.12 15.38 -7.42
CA ALA A 471 16.94 15.57 -6.23
C ALA A 471 18.15 16.50 -6.49
N GLN A 472 18.76 16.42 -7.68
CA GLN A 472 19.88 17.29 -8.08
C GLN A 472 19.44 18.73 -8.41
N VAL A 473 18.25 18.90 -9.00
CA VAL A 473 17.74 20.23 -9.37
C VAL A 473 17.33 21.05 -8.15
N ASN A 474 16.82 20.42 -7.09
CA ASN A 474 16.39 21.12 -5.89
C ASN A 474 16.77 20.37 -4.61
N PRO A 475 18.05 20.43 -4.17
CA PRO A 475 18.53 19.70 -3.00
C PRO A 475 17.95 20.20 -1.67
N GLN A 476 17.47 21.45 -1.62
CA GLN A 476 16.81 22.05 -0.44
C GLN A 476 15.30 21.79 -0.41
N GLY A 477 14.72 21.28 -1.51
CA GLY A 477 13.28 21.04 -1.63
C GLY A 477 12.75 19.88 -0.78
N PHE A 478 13.52 19.33 0.16
CA PHE A 478 13.16 18.15 0.95
C PHE A 478 11.78 18.28 1.61
N LEU A 479 11.54 19.36 2.39
CA LEU A 479 10.26 19.57 3.07
C LEU A 479 9.13 19.86 2.10
N ILE A 480 9.36 20.70 1.08
CA ILE A 480 8.34 21.07 0.08
C ILE A 480 7.89 19.84 -0.71
N VAL A 481 8.85 19.00 -1.14
CA VAL A 481 8.57 17.78 -1.88
C VAL A 481 7.71 16.83 -1.05
N LEU A 482 8.10 16.65 0.21
CA LEU A 482 7.42 15.75 1.12
C LEU A 482 6.03 16.28 1.53
N GLU A 483 5.91 17.55 1.88
CA GLU A 483 4.66 18.15 2.34
C GLU A 483 3.65 18.32 1.21
N VAL A 484 4.05 18.83 0.04
CA VAL A 484 3.11 19.20 -1.01
C VAL A 484 2.82 18.01 -1.91
N PHE A 485 3.86 17.47 -2.57
CA PHE A 485 3.64 16.45 -3.60
C PHE A 485 3.34 15.09 -3.01
N THR A 486 4.06 14.66 -1.97
CA THR A 486 3.80 13.35 -1.35
C THR A 486 2.43 13.33 -0.67
N SER A 487 2.07 14.37 0.11
CA SER A 487 0.77 14.38 0.79
C SER A 487 -0.39 14.47 -0.21
N PHE A 488 -0.27 15.30 -1.26
CA PHE A 488 -1.29 15.39 -2.31
C PHE A 488 -1.50 14.05 -2.99
N ALA A 489 -0.41 13.41 -3.43
CA ALA A 489 -0.46 12.13 -4.12
C ALA A 489 -1.04 11.01 -3.22
N LEU A 490 -0.63 10.97 -1.95
CA LEU A 490 -1.09 9.98 -0.98
C LEU A 490 -2.58 10.18 -0.65
N ASN A 491 -3.02 11.41 -0.39
CA ASN A 491 -4.42 11.68 -0.08
C ASN A 491 -5.33 11.43 -1.30
N LEU A 492 -4.86 11.76 -2.51
CA LEU A 492 -5.59 11.49 -3.75
C LEU A 492 -5.70 9.98 -4.02
N GLU A 493 -4.61 9.23 -3.94
CA GLU A 493 -4.63 7.79 -4.24
C GLU A 493 -5.32 6.98 -3.12
N ALA A 494 -4.93 7.18 -1.87
CA ALA A 494 -5.26 6.31 -0.75
C ALA A 494 -6.53 6.79 -0.05
N GLY A 495 -6.70 8.12 0.08
CA GLY A 495 -7.88 8.72 0.69
C GLY A 495 -9.09 8.66 -0.24
N LEU A 496 -8.94 9.12 -1.48
CA LEU A 496 -10.06 9.20 -2.43
C LEU A 496 -10.19 7.97 -3.33
N LEU A 497 -9.16 7.64 -4.11
CA LEU A 497 -9.31 6.66 -5.20
C LEU A 497 -9.48 5.22 -4.72
N VAL A 498 -8.81 4.81 -3.63
CA VAL A 498 -9.07 3.50 -2.97
C VAL A 498 -10.52 3.38 -2.51
N ALA A 499 -11.09 4.44 -1.91
CA ALA A 499 -12.50 4.44 -1.51
C ALA A 499 -13.45 4.32 -2.71
N VAL A 500 -13.15 5.03 -3.82
CA VAL A 500 -13.89 4.92 -5.08
C VAL A 500 -13.80 3.51 -5.68
N MET A 501 -12.62 2.89 -5.70
CA MET A 501 -12.44 1.51 -6.15
C MET A 501 -13.29 0.54 -5.33
N PHE A 502 -13.29 0.70 -4.01
CA PHE A 502 -14.09 -0.14 -3.11
C PHE A 502 -15.59 0.03 -3.36
N TYR A 503 -16.05 1.27 -3.54
CA TYR A 503 -17.44 1.57 -3.88
C TYR A 503 -17.87 0.87 -5.19
N TYR A 504 -17.07 0.97 -6.26
CA TYR A 504 -17.34 0.25 -7.52
C TYR A 504 -17.29 -1.26 -7.36
N ALA A 505 -16.37 -1.78 -6.55
CA ALA A 505 -16.29 -3.19 -6.23
C ALA A 505 -17.55 -3.69 -5.52
N ALA A 506 -18.14 -2.88 -4.62
CA ALA A 506 -19.35 -3.20 -3.89
C ALA A 506 -20.60 -3.18 -4.78
N ILE A 507 -20.78 -2.15 -5.62
CA ILE A 507 -21.95 -2.05 -6.52
C ILE A 507 -22.04 -3.22 -7.48
N ARG A 508 -20.91 -3.65 -8.07
CA ARG A 508 -20.91 -4.75 -9.05
C ARG A 508 -21.40 -6.07 -8.45
N ARG A 509 -21.24 -6.32 -7.14
CA ARG A 509 -21.84 -7.50 -6.49
C ARG A 509 -23.36 -7.50 -6.60
N GLY A 510 -23.99 -6.33 -6.42
CA GLY A 510 -25.45 -6.21 -6.46
C GLY A 510 -26.06 -6.48 -7.83
N ARG A 511 -25.35 -6.18 -8.94
CA ARG A 511 -25.84 -6.44 -10.30
C ARG A 511 -25.70 -7.89 -10.73
N GLY A 512 -24.61 -8.56 -10.33
CA GLY A 512 -24.38 -9.97 -10.68
C GLY A 512 -25.46 -10.91 -10.11
N HIS A 513 -26.02 -10.59 -8.94
CA HIS A 513 -27.11 -11.39 -8.37
C HIS A 513 -28.48 -11.15 -9.02
N ARG A 514 -28.75 -9.94 -9.52
CA ARG A 514 -30.05 -9.60 -10.16
C ARG A 514 -30.26 -10.24 -11.54
N HIS A 515 -29.22 -10.71 -12.21
CA HIS A 515 -29.38 -11.42 -13.50
C HIS A 515 -29.43 -12.95 -13.36
N GLY A 516 -29.20 -13.49 -12.16
CA GLY A 516 -29.37 -14.91 -11.85
C GLY A 516 -30.57 -15.23 -10.95
N ALA A 517 -31.09 -14.24 -10.21
CA ALA A 517 -32.23 -14.42 -9.30
C ALA A 517 -33.44 -13.62 -9.80
N THR A 518 -34.38 -14.32 -10.43
CA THR A 518 -35.73 -13.82 -10.68
C THR A 518 -36.45 -13.59 -9.34
N SER A 519 -36.75 -12.33 -9.07
CA SER A 519 -37.80 -11.79 -8.19
C SER A 519 -37.71 -12.03 -6.67
N SER A 520 -38.05 -10.97 -5.92
CA SER A 520 -38.40 -10.93 -4.49
C SER A 520 -37.26 -10.82 -3.47
N THR A 521 -36.66 -9.63 -3.32
CA THR A 521 -36.65 -8.79 -2.09
C THR A 521 -35.55 -7.72 -2.16
N GLU A 522 -35.94 -6.45 -2.23
CA GLU A 522 -35.03 -5.29 -2.24
C GLU A 522 -34.87 -4.72 -0.84
N GLY A 523 -33.62 -4.59 -0.36
CA GLY A 523 -33.27 -3.64 0.70
C GLY A 523 -32.31 -4.13 1.79
N ALA A 524 -31.02 -4.39 1.49
CA ALA A 524 -30.07 -4.76 2.55
C ALA A 524 -28.56 -4.53 2.27
N SER A 525 -28.12 -3.64 1.37
CA SER A 525 -26.68 -3.64 0.98
C SER A 525 -25.74 -2.73 1.78
N LEU A 526 -26.21 -1.71 2.50
CA LEU A 526 -25.36 -0.77 3.25
C LEU A 526 -25.36 -1.01 4.77
N ARG A 527 -26.48 -1.48 5.34
CA ARG A 527 -26.54 -1.83 6.77
C ARG A 527 -25.67 -3.06 7.12
N GLY A 528 -25.54 -4.01 6.20
CA GLY A 528 -24.67 -5.18 6.38
C GLY A 528 -23.20 -4.81 6.57
N PHE A 529 -22.69 -3.79 5.86
CA PHE A 529 -21.29 -3.38 5.99
C PHE A 529 -20.99 -2.69 7.33
N CYS A 530 -21.83 -1.76 7.79
CA CYS A 530 -21.63 -1.17 9.12
C CYS A 530 -21.80 -2.22 10.23
N SER A 531 -22.68 -3.21 10.03
CA SER A 531 -22.83 -4.39 10.89
C SER A 531 -21.54 -5.21 10.92
N ASP A 532 -21.01 -5.61 9.76
CA ASP A 532 -19.82 -6.48 9.67
C ASP A 532 -18.56 -5.77 10.16
N LEU A 533 -18.41 -4.45 9.91
CA LEU A 533 -17.31 -3.65 10.44
C LEU A 533 -17.43 -3.46 11.95
N ALA A 534 -18.65 -3.20 12.47
CA ALA A 534 -18.88 -3.12 13.91
C ALA A 534 -18.68 -4.48 14.59
N VAL A 535 -19.05 -5.58 13.93
CA VAL A 535 -18.83 -6.95 14.41
C VAL A 535 -17.33 -7.26 14.38
N ASP A 536 -16.61 -7.03 13.29
CA ASP A 536 -15.17 -7.31 13.25
C ASP A 536 -14.36 -6.42 14.24
N LEU A 537 -14.80 -5.19 14.50
CA LEU A 537 -14.20 -4.30 15.51
C LEU A 537 -14.57 -4.69 16.95
N CYS A 538 -15.80 -5.19 17.21
CA CYS A 538 -16.23 -5.60 18.55
C CYS A 538 -15.78 -7.02 18.92
N TRP A 539 -15.53 -7.90 17.96
CA TRP A 539 -15.23 -9.32 18.19
C TRP A 539 -13.72 -9.66 18.10
N GLY A 540 -12.85 -8.67 17.94
CA GLY A 540 -11.39 -8.84 17.78
C GLY A 540 -10.63 -9.45 18.96
N TRP A 541 -11.29 -9.81 20.07
CA TRP A 541 -10.63 -10.32 21.29
C TRP A 541 -11.17 -11.68 21.80
N GLY A 542 -12.11 -12.33 21.10
CA GLY A 542 -12.63 -13.65 21.49
C GLY A 542 -11.91 -14.80 20.81
N THR A 543 -11.23 -15.66 21.57
CA THR A 543 -10.48 -16.84 21.10
C THR A 543 -11.33 -18.08 20.79
N GLU A 544 -12.65 -17.95 20.60
CA GLU A 544 -13.49 -19.14 20.39
C GLU A 544 -13.80 -19.38 18.92
N ASP A 545 -13.55 -20.63 18.52
CA ASP A 545 -13.72 -21.15 17.17
C ASP A 545 -15.19 -21.00 16.71
N PRO A 546 -15.48 -20.22 15.66
CA PRO A 546 -16.84 -19.97 15.20
C PRO A 546 -17.52 -21.23 14.64
N MET A 547 -16.78 -22.31 14.33
CA MET A 547 -17.41 -23.61 14.04
C MET A 547 -17.95 -24.28 15.30
N ALA A 548 -17.22 -24.22 16.42
CA ALA A 548 -17.67 -24.81 17.68
C ALA A 548 -18.92 -24.11 18.24
N ALA A 549 -19.02 -22.78 18.11
CA ALA A 549 -20.20 -22.03 18.54
C ALA A 549 -21.43 -22.31 17.65
N ARG A 550 -21.22 -22.55 16.36
CA ARG A 550 -22.31 -22.90 15.42
C ARG A 550 -22.80 -24.33 15.61
N ASP A 551 -21.90 -25.27 15.87
CA ASP A 551 -22.27 -26.67 16.15
C ASP A 551 -22.97 -26.79 17.50
N LYS A 552 -22.54 -26.03 18.51
CA LYS A 552 -23.24 -25.92 19.80
C LYS A 552 -24.64 -25.29 19.67
N ALA A 553 -24.80 -24.27 18.82
CA ALA A 553 -26.11 -23.69 18.54
C ALA A 553 -27.04 -24.63 17.76
N LEU A 554 -26.49 -25.54 16.95
CA LEU A 554 -27.25 -26.58 16.26
C LEU A 554 -27.62 -27.74 17.19
N GLU A 555 -26.75 -28.11 18.14
CA GLU A 555 -27.07 -29.07 19.21
C GLU A 555 -28.14 -28.52 20.16
N ASP A 556 -28.01 -27.26 20.58
CA ASP A 556 -28.97 -26.61 21.49
C ASP A 556 -30.32 -26.33 20.79
N GLY A 557 -30.31 -26.09 19.47
CA GLY A 557 -31.52 -25.91 18.66
C GLY A 557 -32.30 -27.20 18.36
N ALA A 558 -31.64 -28.36 18.40
CA ALA A 558 -32.27 -29.66 18.17
C ALA A 558 -33.02 -30.21 19.41
N ALA A 559 -32.77 -29.65 20.60
CA ALA A 559 -33.29 -30.17 21.87
C ALA A 559 -34.67 -29.63 22.29
N GLY A 560 -35.31 -28.75 21.50
CA GLY A 560 -36.49 -28.04 22.01
C GLY A 560 -37.51 -27.64 20.96
N HIS A 561 -38.15 -28.57 20.26
CA HIS A 561 -39.39 -28.30 19.52
C HIS A 561 -40.38 -29.48 19.58
N SER A 562 -41.13 -29.58 20.68
CA SER A 562 -42.40 -30.32 20.71
C SER A 562 -43.37 -29.75 21.76
N VAL A 563 -43.89 -28.53 21.57
CA VAL A 563 -45.17 -28.15 22.17
C VAL A 563 -45.98 -27.30 21.18
N SER A 564 -47.26 -27.59 21.19
CA SER A 564 -48.30 -27.39 20.20
C SER A 564 -49.22 -26.23 20.60
N VAL A 565 -49.54 -25.37 19.63
CA VAL A 565 -50.90 -24.87 19.30
C VAL A 565 -51.60 -23.76 20.13
N ARG A 566 -52.03 -22.71 19.37
CA ARG A 566 -53.15 -21.74 19.56
C ARG A 566 -53.04 -20.76 20.75
N HIS A 567 -53.34 -19.46 20.63
CA HIS A 567 -54.61 -18.88 20.16
C HIS A 567 -54.55 -17.33 20.11
N ARG A 568 -55.37 -16.73 19.21
CA ARG A 568 -55.98 -15.37 19.22
C ARG A 568 -55.18 -14.11 18.86
N GLN A 569 -55.50 -13.61 17.65
CA GLN A 569 -55.91 -12.21 17.45
C GLN A 569 -57.24 -11.94 18.16
N THR A 570 -57.39 -10.81 18.88
CA THR A 570 -58.40 -9.75 18.60
C THR A 570 -58.40 -8.61 19.64
N LYS A 571 -58.41 -7.39 19.08
CA LYS A 571 -59.17 -6.17 19.44
C LYS A 571 -58.87 -5.36 20.71
N ALA A 572 -58.66 -4.08 20.42
CA ALA A 572 -58.74 -2.87 21.24
C ALA A 572 -60.05 -2.72 22.05
N LEU A 573 -59.97 -2.00 23.18
CA LEU A 573 -60.70 -0.76 23.48
C LEU A 573 -60.44 -0.29 24.93
N LEU A 574 -60.63 1.02 25.14
CA LEU A 574 -60.57 1.84 26.38
C LEU A 574 -59.18 2.40 26.69
N GLY A 575 -58.94 3.72 26.77
CA GLY A 575 -59.82 4.89 26.73
C GLY A 575 -59.42 5.90 27.82
N SER A 576 -59.36 7.18 27.44
CA SER A 576 -59.27 8.40 28.28
C SER A 576 -57.98 8.62 29.09
N ALA A 577 -57.22 9.69 28.87
CA ALA A 577 -57.49 11.14 28.99
C ALA A 577 -57.00 11.66 30.35
N GLU A 578 -56.02 12.55 30.32
CA GLU A 578 -55.97 13.75 31.18
C GLU A 578 -54.97 14.75 30.59
N ASP A 579 -55.54 15.85 30.09
CA ASP A 579 -54.89 17.12 29.79
C ASP A 579 -54.75 17.95 31.09
N VAL A 580 -54.01 19.05 30.96
CA VAL A 580 -54.03 20.29 31.78
C VAL A 580 -52.93 20.40 32.85
N ALA A 581 -51.92 21.22 32.58
CA ALA A 581 -51.89 22.60 33.08
C ALA A 581 -50.70 23.41 32.53
N ALA A 582 -51.05 24.56 31.95
CA ALA A 582 -50.17 25.66 31.58
C ALA A 582 -50.11 26.72 32.70
N GLY A 583 -49.07 27.56 32.70
CA GLY A 583 -49.02 28.85 33.40
C GLY A 583 -47.57 29.29 33.64
N ARG A 584 -47.00 30.25 32.88
CA ARG A 584 -47.17 31.73 32.88
C ARG A 584 -46.23 32.46 33.86
N GLY A 585 -45.63 33.55 33.34
CA GLY A 585 -45.09 34.71 34.09
C GLY A 585 -43.62 34.97 33.78
N SER A 586 -43.22 35.84 32.84
CA SER A 586 -43.33 37.32 32.74
C SER A 586 -42.20 38.06 33.49
N GLU A 587 -41.44 38.82 32.69
CA GLU A 587 -40.83 40.16 32.88
C GLU A 587 -40.36 40.62 34.26
N VAL A 588 -39.19 41.27 34.31
CA VAL A 588 -39.04 42.72 34.56
C VAL A 588 -37.66 43.20 34.06
N ALA A 589 -37.67 44.33 33.36
CA ALA A 589 -36.54 45.15 32.95
C ALA A 589 -36.21 46.23 34.01
N ALA A 590 -34.95 46.68 34.06
CA ALA A 590 -34.51 48.07 34.29
C ALA A 590 -32.98 48.08 34.53
N ASP A 591 -32.16 48.72 33.69
CA ASP A 591 -31.85 50.16 33.56
C ASP A 591 -30.81 50.70 34.56
N ALA A 592 -29.75 51.32 34.02
CA ALA A 592 -28.86 52.37 34.54
C ALA A 592 -27.42 52.13 34.00
N ALA A 593 -26.91 52.82 32.98
CA ALA A 593 -26.58 54.25 32.84
C ALA A 593 -25.39 54.74 33.70
N GLY A 594 -24.37 55.30 33.05
CA GLY A 594 -23.25 56.02 33.69
C GLY A 594 -21.87 55.72 33.05
N ASN A 595 -21.51 56.18 31.85
CA ASN A 595 -21.18 57.55 31.41
C ASN A 595 -19.71 57.98 31.70
N ARG A 596 -19.07 58.58 30.67
CA ARG A 596 -17.87 59.47 30.65
C ARG A 596 -16.47 58.81 30.70
N LEU A 597 -15.43 59.28 30.00
CA LEU A 597 -15.21 60.45 29.12
C LEU A 597 -13.91 60.24 28.30
N THR A 598 -13.98 60.75 27.07
CA THR A 598 -12.97 61.31 26.14
C THR A 598 -11.51 61.60 26.57
N GLY A 599 -10.61 61.46 25.59
CA GLY A 599 -9.40 62.29 25.38
C GLY A 599 -8.50 61.64 24.31
N LEU A 600 -8.53 62.02 23.02
CA LEU A 600 -7.84 63.12 22.31
C LEU A 600 -6.31 63.15 22.42
N GLY A 601 -5.65 63.18 21.25
CA GLY A 601 -4.22 63.46 20.98
C GLY A 601 -3.53 62.24 20.34
N GLY A 602 -3.18 62.21 19.04
CA GLY A 602 -2.25 63.09 18.31
C GLY A 602 -0.81 62.70 18.68
N GLY A 603 0.16 62.38 17.83
CA GLY A 603 0.34 62.26 16.38
C GLY A 603 1.83 61.92 16.15
N VAL A 604 2.26 61.98 14.89
CA VAL A 604 3.64 62.16 14.41
C VAL A 604 4.54 60.92 14.22
N ASP A 605 5.13 60.94 13.02
CA ASP A 605 6.15 60.08 12.41
C ASP A 605 7.44 59.90 13.22
N ALA A 606 8.04 58.71 13.09
CA ALA A 606 9.46 58.46 12.79
C ALA A 606 9.67 56.98 12.48
#